data_AF-A0A662IT04-F1
#
_entry.id   AF-A0A662IT04-F1
#
_cell.length_a   1.000
_cell.length_b   1.000
_cell.length_c   1.000
_cell.angle_alpha   90.00
_cell.angle_beta   90.00
_cell.angle_gamma   90.00
#
_symmetry.space_group_name_H-M   'P 1'
#
loop_
_entity.id
_entity.type
_entity.pdbx_description
1 polymer ?
#
loop_
_entity_poly.entity_id
_entity_poly.type
_entity_poly.pdbx_seq_one_letter_code
_entity_poly.pdbx_strand_id
1 'polypeptide(L)' 'MTLRKGGGVLVNASICIGCELCREACPFNAVGWDDEANKPVICVHCGQCVEFCPHNVLRVEEVTA' A
#
# COMPACT_ATOMS: atom_id res chain seq x y z
N MET A 1 -2.12 10.59 -6.79
CA MET A 1 -1.72 9.87 -5.58
C MET A 1 -0.32 10.31 -5.21
N THR A 2 -0.17 11.03 -4.10
CA THR A 2 1.15 11.42 -3.57
C THR A 2 1.44 10.58 -2.32
N LEU A 3 2.67 10.09 -2.22
CA LEU A 3 3.14 9.35 -1.06
C LEU A 3 3.21 10.27 0.17
N ARG A 4 2.76 9.81 1.34
CA ARG A 4 2.98 10.56 2.59
C ARG A 4 4.48 10.58 2.95
N LYS A 5 4.98 11.73 3.40
CA LYS A 5 6.31 11.81 4.05
C LYS A 5 6.22 11.13 5.42
N GLY A 6 7.04 10.09 5.65
CA GLY A 6 7.22 9.50 6.99
C GLY A 6 6.73 8.06 7.18
N GLY A 7 6.21 7.36 6.16
CA GLY A 7 5.86 5.94 6.31
C GLY A 7 5.30 5.27 5.06
N GLY A 8 5.36 3.94 5.05
CA GLY A 8 4.87 3.08 3.96
C GLY A 8 5.98 2.29 3.26
N VAL A 9 5.58 1.39 2.38
CA VAL A 9 6.48 0.55 1.57
C VAL A 9 6.54 1.11 0.15
N LEU A 10 7.75 1.24 -0.39
CA LEU A 10 7.97 1.72 -1.75
C LEU A 10 8.30 0.55 -2.69
N VAL A 11 7.52 0.44 -3.77
CA VAL A 11 7.78 -0.51 -4.85
C VAL A 11 8.64 0.17 -5.90
N ASN A 12 9.84 -0.34 -6.13
CA ASN A 12 10.63 0.04 -7.30
C ASN A 12 10.21 -0.82 -8.51
N ALA A 13 9.27 -0.30 -9.30
CA ALA A 13 8.69 -1.02 -10.43
C ALA A 13 9.71 -1.34 -11.54
N SER A 14 10.81 -0.58 -11.67
CA SER A 14 11.80 -0.79 -12.74
C SER A 14 12.65 -2.05 -12.56
N ILE A 15 12.82 -2.52 -11.32
CA ILE A 15 13.60 -3.72 -10.97
C ILE A 15 12.74 -4.87 -10.48
N CYS A 16 11.45 -4.63 -10.20
CA CYS A 16 10.52 -5.67 -9.77
C CYS A 16 10.28 -6.65 -10.91
N ILE A 17 10.49 -7.95 -10.67
CA ILE A 17 10.26 -9.01 -11.67
C ILE A 17 8.93 -9.76 -11.50
N GLY A 18 8.10 -9.38 -10.51
CA GLY A 18 6.82 -10.05 -10.26
C GLY A 18 6.97 -11.45 -9.62
N CYS A 19 7.97 -11.66 -8.76
CA CYS A 19 8.21 -12.98 -8.14
C CYS A 19 7.26 -13.38 -6.99
N GLU A 20 6.27 -12.54 -6.67
CA GLU A 20 5.25 -12.76 -5.62
C GLU A 20 5.74 -12.98 -4.17
N LEU A 21 7.04 -13.06 -3.91
CA LEU A 21 7.57 -13.30 -2.55
C LEU A 21 7.12 -12.25 -1.52
N CYS A 22 6.90 -11.00 -1.93
CA CYS A 22 6.37 -9.96 -1.04
C CYS A 22 4.92 -10.22 -0.60
N ARG A 23 4.14 -10.91 -1.42
CA ARG A 23 2.76 -11.32 -1.12
C ARG A 23 2.76 -12.46 -0.11
N GLU A 24 3.57 -13.49 -0.36
CA GLU A 24 3.73 -14.62 0.56
C GLU A 24 4.29 -14.22 1.93
N ALA A 25 5.22 -13.27 1.95
CA ALA A 25 5.84 -12.78 3.18
C ALA A 25 4.90 -11.93 4.05
N CYS A 26 3.77 -11.43 3.52
CA CYS A 26 2.89 -10.54 4.25
C CYS A 26 1.94 -11.32 5.17
N PRO A 27 2.10 -11.29 6.51
CA PRO A 27 1.25 -12.05 7.42
C PRO A 27 -0.22 -11.59 7.43
N PHE A 28 -0.48 -10.39 6.93
CA PHE A 28 -1.82 -9.80 6.86
C PHE A 28 -2.45 -9.89 5.47
N ASN A 29 -1.76 -10.50 4.50
CA ASN A 29 -2.22 -10.58 3.12
C ASN A 29 -2.61 -9.21 2.52
N ALA A 30 -1.90 -8.15 2.92
CA ALA A 30 -2.21 -6.77 2.56
C ALA A 30 -1.62 -6.33 1.21
N VAL A 31 -0.81 -7.18 0.57
CA VAL A 31 -0.21 -6.90 -0.74
C VAL A 31 -1.20 -7.30 -1.83
N GLY A 32 -1.78 -6.31 -2.50
CA GLY A 32 -2.59 -6.52 -3.71
C GLY A 32 -1.71 -6.83 -4.91
N TRP A 33 -2.33 -7.22 -6.02
CA TRP A 33 -1.63 -7.53 -7.27
C TRP A 33 -2.34 -6.89 -8.46
N ASP A 34 -1.54 -6.36 -9.39
CA ASP A 34 -1.97 -5.94 -10.72
C ASP A 34 -1.54 -7.03 -11.70
N ASP A 35 -2.50 -7.81 -12.17
CA ASP A 35 -2.27 -8.93 -13.08
C ASP A 35 -1.84 -8.47 -14.48
N GLU A 36 -2.25 -7.27 -14.92
CA GLU A 36 -1.88 -6.73 -16.23
C GLU A 36 -0.43 -6.26 -16.23
N ALA A 37 -0.02 -5.53 -15.20
CA ALA A 37 1.36 -5.05 -15.04
C ALA A 37 2.32 -6.12 -14.51
N ASN A 38 1.78 -7.21 -13.94
CA ASN A 38 2.50 -8.20 -13.14
C ASN A 38 3.35 -7.54 -12.04
N LYS A 39 2.71 -6.69 -11.22
CA LYS A 39 3.34 -5.93 -10.14
C LYS A 39 2.51 -5.94 -8.85
N PRO A 40 3.16 -5.85 -7.68
CA PRO A 40 2.44 -5.68 -6.42
C PRO A 40 1.82 -4.28 -6.32
N VAL A 41 0.61 -4.23 -5.77
CA VAL A 41 -0.08 -3.00 -5.37
C VAL A 41 0.02 -2.89 -3.86
N ILE A 42 0.83 -1.95 -3.38
CA ILE A 42 1.08 -1.74 -1.95
C ILE A 42 0.45 -0.44 -1.45
N CYS A 43 -0.09 -0.47 -0.24
CA CYS A 43 -0.65 0.71 0.42
C CYS A 43 0.42 1.81 0.58
N VAL A 44 0.18 2.97 -0.05
CA VAL A 44 1.04 4.16 0.03
C VAL A 44 0.64 5.11 1.18
N HIS A 45 -0.26 4.66 2.07
CA HIS A 45 -0.79 5.44 3.19
C HIS A 45 -1.41 6.79 2.74
N CYS A 46 -2.11 6.82 1.60
CA CYS A 46 -2.69 8.05 1.06
C CYS A 46 -3.90 8.58 1.86
N GLY A 47 -4.58 7.74 2.63
CA GLY A 47 -5.72 8.13 3.47
C GLY A 47 -7.07 8.23 2.76
N GLN A 48 -7.14 8.00 1.44
CA GLN A 48 -8.40 8.09 0.68
C GLN A 48 -9.51 7.18 1.22
N CYS A 49 -9.16 6.01 1.75
CA CYS A 49 -10.13 5.11 2.38
C CYS A 49 -10.91 5.75 3.54
N VAL A 50 -10.32 6.72 4.25
CA VAL A 50 -10.98 7.45 5.34
C VAL A 50 -12.09 8.35 4.79
N GLU A 51 -11.84 9.07 3.70
CA GLU A 51 -12.81 9.99 3.09
C GLU A 51 -13.99 9.25 2.44
N PHE A 52 -13.74 8.05 1.91
CA PHE A 52 -14.77 7.24 1.26
C PHE A 52 -15.64 6.42 2.23
N CYS A 53 -15.23 6.25 3.50
CA CYS A 53 -15.96 5.43 4.45
C CYS A 53 -17.17 6.19 5.01
N PRO A 54 -18.43 5.82 4.66
CA PRO A 54 -19.61 6.55 5.11
C PRO A 54 -19.88 6.40 6.63
N HIS A 55 -19.25 5.41 7.26
CA HIS A 55 -19.44 5.10 8.67
C HIS A 55 -18.38 5.77 9.57
N ASN A 56 -17.41 6.47 9.00
CA ASN A 56 -16.34 7.16 9.74
C ASN A 56 -15.58 6.27 10.74
N VAL A 57 -15.38 4.98 10.41
CA VAL A 57 -14.69 4.01 11.30
C VAL A 57 -13.17 4.02 11.14
N LEU A 58 -12.66 4.76 10.16
CA LEU A 58 -11.24 4.87 9.85
C LEU A 58 -10.74 6.28 10.18
N ARG A 59 -9.49 6.38 10.62
CA ARG A 59 -8.79 7.66 10.83
C ARG A 59 -7.34 7.48 10.41
N VAL A 60 -6.76 8.51 9.81
CA VAL A 60 -5.30 8.56 9.63
C VAL A 60 -4.69 9.34 10.78
N GLU A 61 -3.72 8.74 11.47
CA GLU A 61 -2.92 9.43 12.48
C GLU A 61 -1.52 9.70 11.93
N GLU A 62 -0.98 10.85 12.27
CA GLU A 62 0.42 11.17 11.98
C GLU A 62 1.27 10.72 13.16
N VAL A 63 2.20 9.81 12.90
CA VAL A 63 3.21 9.44 13.89
C VAL A 63 4.34 10.45 13.76
N THR A 64 4.38 11.43 14.66
CA THR A 64 5.54 12.28 14.85
C THR A 64 6.64 11.42 15.45
N ALA A 65 7.64 11.06 14.63
CA ALA A 65 8.91 10.54 15.11
C ALA A 65 9.74 11.65 15.78
#